data_AF-A0A0V1PQ27-F1
#
_entry.id   AF-A0A0V1PQ27-F1
#
_cell.length_a   1.000
_cell.length_b   1.000
_cell.length_c   1.000
_cell.angle_alpha   90.00
_cell.angle_beta   90.00
_cell.angle_gamma   90.00
#
_symmetry.space_group_name_H-M   'P 1'
#
loop_
_entity.id
_entity.type
_entity.pdbx_description
1 polymer ?
#
loop_
_entity_poly.entity_id
_entity_poly.type
_entity_poly.pdbx_seq_one_letter_code
_entity_poly.pdbx_strand_id
1 'polypeptide(L)'
;MISLSGLFILLSIPIKSLILVLKFYKVGGSSRKYANNLKQSLRLLVFKTAVSLTVFDAYYISFMSNNFVLNKIVPFFHKSITSKLPGYGTRYDKNSIWLVKQPDRKPDDPILIYIHGGGYFLQTQPDQIESVLSIYKLLKPDKQSRLSILLLDYKLASYGYPFPAQINQLHETYLSLVTNEGNTNIILMGDSAGGNLSLGYLQFLKKVQPHNIVYPSKLVLISPWVKLLPELDAMVPGNSFYDNSDRDMIAYSQFDDPKN
;
A
#
# COMPACT_ATOMS: atom_id res chain seq x y z
N MET A 1 -6.98 10.47 -21.61
CA MET A 1 -6.70 9.23 -22.38
C MET A 1 -5.32 8.75 -21.98
N ILE A 2 -5.04 7.45 -22.08
CA ILE A 2 -3.66 6.96 -21.86
C ILE A 2 -2.72 7.62 -22.85
N SER A 3 -1.53 7.99 -22.41
CA SER A 3 -0.49 8.56 -23.24
C SER A 3 0.02 7.53 -24.27
N LEU A 4 0.67 8.00 -25.35
CA LEU A 4 1.30 7.11 -26.33
C LEU A 4 2.38 6.23 -25.66
N SER A 5 3.19 6.80 -24.76
CA SER A 5 4.19 6.03 -24.01
C SER A 5 3.55 4.98 -23.11
N GLY A 6 2.47 5.33 -22.40
CA GLY A 6 1.69 4.38 -21.61
C GLY A 6 1.11 3.25 -22.45
N LEU A 7 0.60 3.56 -23.64
CA LEU A 7 0.11 2.55 -24.59
C LEU A 7 1.23 1.61 -25.06
N PHE A 8 2.40 2.14 -25.42
CA PHE A 8 3.55 1.32 -25.79
C PHE A 8 4.01 0.41 -24.64
N ILE A 9 4.02 0.91 -23.40
CA ILE A 9 4.36 0.11 -22.22
C ILE A 9 3.39 -1.08 -22.08
N LEU A 10 2.07 -0.82 -22.16
CA LEU A 10 1.06 -1.88 -22.05
C LEU A 10 1.16 -2.89 -23.22
N LEU A 11 1.32 -2.41 -24.45
CA LEU A 11 1.49 -3.27 -25.63
C LEU A 11 2.80 -4.05 -25.62
N SER A 12 3.79 -3.65 -24.82
CA SER A 12 5.03 -4.41 -24.66
C SER A 12 4.86 -5.67 -23.80
N ILE A 13 3.80 -5.77 -22.98
CA ILE A 13 3.61 -6.88 -22.04
C ILE A 13 3.54 -8.25 -22.75
N PRO A 14 2.74 -8.46 -23.81
CA PRO A 14 2.69 -9.72 -24.52
C PRO A 14 4.04 -10.12 -25.14
N ILE A 15 4.73 -9.16 -25.76
CA ILE A 15 6.04 -9.39 -26.39
C ILE A 15 7.09 -9.77 -25.34
N LYS A 16 7.18 -9.01 -24.25
CA LYS A 16 8.10 -9.32 -23.13
C LYS A 16 7.78 -10.67 -22.49
N SER A 17 6.48 -11.01 -22.38
CA SER A 17 6.04 -12.29 -21.83
C SER A 17 6.47 -13.46 -22.72
N LEU A 18 6.31 -13.33 -24.04
CA LEU A 18 6.77 -14.32 -25.01
C LEU A 18 8.29 -14.51 -24.92
N ILE A 19 9.05 -13.40 -24.89
CA ILE A 19 10.52 -13.44 -24.73
C ILE A 19 10.89 -14.17 -23.43
N LEU A 20 10.20 -13.91 -22.32
CA LEU A 20 10.45 -14.58 -21.05
C LEU A 20 10.19 -16.08 -21.15
N VAL A 21 9.07 -16.51 -21.74
CA VAL A 21 8.74 -17.93 -21.93
C VAL A 21 9.83 -18.65 -22.74
N LEU A 22 10.28 -18.05 -23.84
CA LEU A 22 11.31 -18.62 -24.71
C LEU A 22 12.67 -18.74 -24.00
N LYS A 23 13.03 -17.75 -23.17
CA LYS A 23 14.30 -17.74 -22.43
C LYS A 23 14.28 -18.59 -21.17
N PHE A 24 13.11 -18.78 -20.55
CA PHE A 24 12.96 -19.38 -19.22
C PHE A 24 13.62 -20.75 -19.10
N TYR A 25 13.48 -21.61 -20.11
CA TYR A 25 14.05 -22.97 -20.05
C TYR A 25 15.58 -23.00 -20.23
N LYS A 26 16.21 -21.90 -20.65
CA LYS A 26 17.67 -21.78 -20.80
C LYS A 26 18.33 -21.03 -19.65
N VAL A 27 17.68 -19.98 -19.14
CA VAL A 27 18.27 -19.02 -18.17
C VAL A 27 17.43 -18.82 -16.91
N GLY A 28 16.24 -19.41 -16.82
CA GLY A 28 15.31 -19.23 -15.71
C GLY A 28 14.55 -17.90 -15.76
N GLY A 29 13.86 -17.61 -14.66
CA GLY A 29 13.11 -16.39 -14.42
C GLY A 29 14.00 -15.18 -14.10
N SER A 30 13.48 -13.97 -14.34
CA SER A 30 14.20 -12.70 -14.19
C SER A 30 14.49 -12.27 -12.74
N SER A 31 13.98 -13.00 -11.74
CA SER A 31 14.22 -12.73 -10.32
C SER A 31 14.72 -13.98 -9.63
N ARG A 32 15.71 -13.83 -8.74
CA ARG A 32 16.26 -14.95 -7.93
C ARG A 32 15.16 -15.75 -7.23
N LYS A 33 14.14 -15.08 -6.68
CA LYS A 33 13.04 -15.74 -5.96
C LYS A 33 12.17 -16.63 -6.85
N TYR A 34 12.00 -16.25 -8.12
CA TYR A 34 11.13 -16.95 -9.07
C TYR A 34 11.90 -17.56 -10.24
N ALA A 35 13.22 -17.73 -10.10
CA ALA A 35 14.10 -18.23 -11.16
C ALA A 35 13.61 -19.58 -11.72
N ASN A 36 13.02 -20.42 -10.87
CA ASN A 36 12.50 -21.74 -11.24
C ASN A 36 10.96 -21.78 -11.31
N ASN A 37 10.28 -20.63 -11.35
CA ASN A 37 8.82 -20.56 -11.43
C ASN A 37 8.37 -19.61 -12.54
N LEU A 38 8.00 -20.17 -13.70
CA LEU A 38 7.59 -19.41 -14.89
C LEU A 38 6.34 -18.56 -14.62
N LYS A 39 5.34 -19.15 -13.94
CA LYS A 39 4.08 -18.45 -13.64
C LYS A 39 4.32 -17.20 -12.79
N GLN A 40 5.13 -17.33 -11.74
CA GLN A 40 5.45 -16.21 -10.87
C GLN A 40 6.37 -15.19 -11.56
N SER A 41 7.27 -15.65 -12.43
CA SER A 41 8.11 -14.76 -13.24
C SER A 41 7.30 -13.93 -14.25
N LEU A 42 6.30 -14.54 -14.91
CA LEU A 42 5.38 -13.83 -15.79
C LEU A 42 4.53 -12.82 -15.04
N ARG A 43 3.97 -13.20 -13.89
CA ARG A 43 3.27 -12.27 -13.01
C ARG A 43 4.16 -11.09 -12.64
N LEU A 44 5.40 -11.36 -12.23
CA LEU A 44 6.36 -10.32 -11.86
C LEU A 44 6.64 -9.35 -13.01
N LEU A 45 6.81 -9.88 -14.23
CA LEU A 45 7.03 -9.07 -15.43
C LEU A 45 5.85 -8.14 -15.70
N VAL A 46 4.62 -8.66 -15.62
CA VAL A 46 3.40 -7.86 -15.79
C VAL A 46 3.35 -6.75 -14.73
N PHE A 47 3.57 -7.09 -13.46
CA PHE A 47 3.58 -6.11 -12.38
C PHE A 47 4.68 -5.04 -12.57
N LYS A 48 5.93 -5.43 -12.85
CA LYS A 48 7.03 -4.48 -13.10
C LYS A 48 6.71 -3.54 -14.26
N THR A 49 6.12 -4.05 -15.33
CA THR A 49 5.76 -3.25 -16.51
C THR A 49 4.56 -2.34 -16.23
N ALA A 50 3.60 -2.76 -15.41
CA ALA A 50 2.47 -1.91 -15.02
C ALA A 50 2.91 -0.77 -14.09
N VAL A 51 3.85 -1.02 -13.17
CA VAL A 51 4.37 -0.01 -12.25
C VAL A 51 5.28 1.01 -12.95
N SER A 52 5.84 0.70 -14.13
CA SER A 52 6.60 1.66 -14.94
C SER A 52 5.73 2.66 -15.71
N LEU A 53 4.41 2.62 -15.55
CA LEU A 53 3.51 3.63 -16.11
C LEU A 53 3.66 4.97 -15.38
N THR A 54 3.46 6.06 -16.11
CA THR A 54 3.45 7.40 -15.50
C THR A 54 2.29 7.52 -14.49
N VAL A 55 2.38 8.45 -13.54
CA VAL A 55 1.30 8.71 -12.56
C VAL A 55 -0.04 9.01 -13.25
N PHE A 56 0.00 9.70 -14.39
CA PHE A 56 -1.19 10.00 -15.19
C PHE A 56 -1.75 8.76 -15.90
N ASP A 57 -0.90 7.91 -16.47
CA ASP A 57 -1.35 6.67 -17.11
C ASP A 57 -1.86 5.65 -16.09
N ALA A 58 -1.29 5.66 -14.89
CA ALA A 58 -1.69 4.80 -13.78
C ALA A 58 -3.16 5.01 -13.36
N TYR A 59 -3.72 6.21 -13.58
CA TYR A 59 -5.14 6.51 -13.39
C TYR A 59 -6.05 5.50 -14.12
N TYR A 60 -5.69 5.13 -15.35
CA TYR A 60 -6.52 4.30 -16.22
C TYR A 60 -6.44 2.81 -15.89
N ILE A 61 -5.41 2.38 -15.16
CA ILE A 61 -5.24 0.99 -14.73
C ILE A 61 -5.77 0.75 -13.30
N SER A 62 -5.79 1.79 -12.44
CA SER A 62 -6.24 1.68 -11.06
C SER A 62 -7.75 1.91 -10.90
N PHE A 63 -8.59 1.45 -11.84
CA PHE A 63 -10.01 1.79 -11.90
C PHE A 63 -10.88 1.23 -10.75
N MET A 64 -10.35 0.36 -9.90
CA MET A 64 -11.13 -0.27 -8.81
C MET A 64 -11.08 0.57 -7.54
N SER A 65 -12.24 1.01 -7.05
CA SER A 65 -12.33 1.68 -5.74
C SER A 65 -12.09 0.70 -4.59
N ASN A 66 -11.61 1.19 -3.43
CA ASN A 66 -11.48 0.38 -2.23
C ASN A 66 -12.81 -0.29 -1.84
N ASN A 67 -13.94 0.38 -2.05
CA ASN A 67 -15.26 -0.22 -1.83
C ASN A 67 -15.52 -1.44 -2.73
N PHE A 68 -15.13 -1.36 -4.01
CA PHE A 68 -15.27 -2.48 -4.95
C PHE A 68 -14.31 -3.61 -4.60
N VAL A 69 -13.05 -3.30 -4.30
CA VAL A 69 -12.04 -4.28 -3.88
C VAL A 69 -12.53 -5.04 -2.64
N LEU A 70 -12.95 -4.32 -1.59
CA LEU A 70 -13.33 -4.92 -0.32
C LEU A 70 -14.65 -5.70 -0.40
N ASN A 71 -15.64 -5.24 -1.16
CA ASN A 71 -16.97 -5.86 -1.15
C ASN A 71 -17.22 -6.83 -2.31
N LYS A 72 -16.38 -6.84 -3.35
CA LYS A 72 -16.52 -7.74 -4.51
C LYS A 72 -15.32 -8.65 -4.69
N ILE A 73 -14.12 -8.09 -4.78
CA ILE A 73 -12.92 -8.87 -5.15
C ILE A 73 -12.41 -9.71 -3.99
N VAL A 74 -12.14 -9.11 -2.83
CA VAL A 74 -11.60 -9.85 -1.67
C VAL A 74 -12.56 -10.95 -1.22
N PRO A 75 -13.89 -10.75 -1.11
CA PRO A 75 -14.81 -11.84 -0.73
C PRO A 75 -14.93 -12.92 -1.81
N PHE A 76 -14.68 -12.62 -3.08
CA PHE A 76 -14.68 -13.62 -4.14
C PHE A 76 -13.52 -14.61 -3.97
N PHE A 77 -12.32 -14.13 -3.67
CA PHE A 77 -11.13 -14.98 -3.50
C PHE A 77 -10.96 -15.51 -2.06
N HIS A 78 -11.40 -14.76 -1.05
CA HIS A 78 -11.13 -15.01 0.37
C HIS A 78 -12.40 -14.99 1.24
N LYS A 79 -13.51 -15.53 0.71
CA LYS A 79 -14.81 -15.58 1.41
C LYS A 79 -14.71 -16.12 2.85
N SER A 80 -13.86 -17.13 3.05
CA SER A 80 -13.63 -17.75 4.36
C SER A 80 -13.05 -16.77 5.39
N ILE A 81 -12.24 -15.81 4.94
CA ILE A 81 -11.61 -14.80 5.79
C ILE A 81 -12.61 -13.70 6.11
N THR A 82 -13.34 -13.19 5.12
CA THR A 82 -14.16 -11.98 5.25
C THR A 82 -15.56 -12.21 5.84
N SER A 83 -16.20 -13.36 5.56
CA SER A 83 -17.60 -13.63 5.94
C SER A 83 -17.88 -13.64 7.46
N LYS A 84 -16.84 -13.78 8.28
CA LYS A 84 -16.94 -13.86 9.75
C LYS A 84 -16.32 -12.66 10.47
N LEU A 85 -15.96 -11.61 9.75
CA LEU A 85 -15.34 -10.43 10.35
C LEU A 85 -16.42 -9.41 10.74
N PRO A 86 -16.45 -8.95 12.00
CA PRO A 86 -17.46 -8.01 12.44
C PRO A 86 -17.24 -6.66 11.73
N GLY A 87 -18.31 -6.09 11.17
CA GLY A 87 -18.29 -4.79 10.48
C GLY A 87 -17.41 -4.68 9.23
N TYR A 88 -16.94 -5.79 8.65
CA TYR A 88 -16.11 -5.77 7.44
C TYR A 88 -16.82 -5.04 6.28
N GLY A 89 -16.08 -4.15 5.60
CA GLY A 89 -16.53 -3.38 4.45
C GLY A 89 -17.44 -2.19 4.80
N THR A 90 -17.75 -1.97 6.08
CA THR A 90 -18.61 -0.85 6.50
C THR A 90 -17.82 0.46 6.56
N ARG A 91 -18.44 1.55 6.08
CA ARG A 91 -17.82 2.88 6.09
C ARG A 91 -17.74 3.40 7.53
N TYR A 92 -16.58 3.93 7.92
CA TYR A 92 -16.41 4.62 9.20
C TYR A 92 -16.71 6.11 9.05
N ASP A 93 -15.95 6.78 8.20
CA ASP A 93 -16.06 8.19 7.87
C ASP A 93 -15.86 8.38 6.36
N LYS A 94 -15.74 9.63 5.88
CA LYS A 94 -15.52 9.93 4.46
C LYS A 94 -14.18 9.40 3.89
N ASN A 95 -13.23 9.03 4.75
CA ASN A 95 -11.86 8.68 4.39
C ASN A 95 -11.47 7.25 4.78
N SER A 96 -12.36 6.45 5.39
CA SER A 96 -11.95 5.18 6.01
C SER A 96 -13.04 4.11 6.03
N ILE A 97 -12.63 2.84 5.98
CA ILE A 97 -13.50 1.66 5.93
C ILE A 97 -13.06 0.65 6.98
N TRP A 98 -13.99 0.06 7.72
CA TRP A 98 -13.69 -1.04 8.64
C TRP A 98 -13.32 -2.31 7.88
N LEU A 99 -12.15 -2.86 8.19
CA LEU A 99 -11.83 -4.25 7.87
C LEU A 99 -12.25 -5.17 9.03
N VAL A 100 -12.11 -4.70 10.27
CA VAL A 100 -12.60 -5.36 11.47
C VAL A 100 -13.10 -4.29 12.44
N LYS A 101 -14.36 -4.38 12.84
CA LYS A 101 -14.99 -3.54 13.88
C LYS A 101 -15.46 -4.45 15.01
N GLN A 102 -14.66 -4.62 16.05
CA GLN A 102 -15.11 -5.40 17.22
C GLN A 102 -16.37 -4.81 17.84
N PRO A 103 -17.31 -5.65 18.30
CA PRO A 103 -18.41 -5.18 19.14
C PRO A 103 -17.89 -4.72 20.51
N ASP A 104 -18.65 -3.87 21.18
CA ASP A 104 -18.44 -3.48 22.58
C ASP A 104 -17.02 -2.98 22.93
N ARG A 105 -16.40 -2.26 21.99
CA ARG A 105 -15.06 -1.71 22.18
C ARG A 105 -14.97 -0.73 23.34
N LYS A 106 -13.87 -0.84 24.06
CA LYS A 106 -13.46 0.12 25.08
C LYS A 106 -12.49 1.15 24.50
N PRO A 107 -12.40 2.36 25.08
CA PRO A 107 -11.47 3.39 24.64
C PRO A 107 -9.98 2.97 24.60
N ASP A 108 -9.58 1.99 25.42
CA ASP A 108 -8.21 1.45 25.48
C ASP A 108 -7.97 0.25 24.56
N ASP A 109 -9.01 -0.29 23.92
CA ASP A 109 -8.89 -1.37 22.95
C ASP A 109 -8.19 -0.85 21.67
N PRO A 110 -7.23 -1.62 21.11
CA PRO A 110 -6.43 -1.13 20.00
C PRO A 110 -7.26 -0.95 18.72
N ILE A 111 -7.05 0.19 18.04
CA ILE A 111 -7.45 0.39 16.65
C ILE A 111 -6.18 0.47 15.80
N LEU A 112 -6.04 -0.46 14.86
CA LEU A 112 -5.03 -0.37 13.82
C LEU A 112 -5.59 0.38 12.62
N ILE A 113 -5.00 1.52 12.29
CA ILE A 113 -5.24 2.22 11.03
C ILE A 113 -4.23 1.69 10.02
N TYR A 114 -4.70 0.88 9.08
CA TYR A 114 -3.94 0.40 7.95
C TYR A 114 -3.96 1.43 6.82
N ILE A 115 -2.78 1.78 6.35
CA ILE A 115 -2.53 2.76 5.30
C ILE A 115 -1.84 2.04 4.16
N HIS A 116 -2.55 1.84 3.06
CA HIS A 116 -2.05 1.04 1.95
C HIS A 116 -0.88 1.72 1.21
N GLY A 117 -0.04 0.91 0.56
CA GLY A 117 0.97 1.35 -0.41
C GLY A 117 0.40 1.60 -1.80
N GLY A 118 1.26 1.63 -2.82
CA GLY A 118 0.86 1.90 -4.20
C GLY A 118 1.29 3.28 -4.73
N GLY A 119 2.35 3.85 -4.16
CA GLY A 119 2.99 5.07 -4.66
C GLY A 119 2.10 6.31 -4.65
N TYR A 120 1.00 6.30 -3.89
CA TYR A 120 -0.07 7.32 -3.95
C TYR A 120 -0.83 7.40 -5.28
N PHE A 121 -0.66 6.45 -6.20
CA PHE A 121 -1.33 6.43 -7.50
C PHE A 121 -2.09 5.14 -7.81
N LEU A 122 -1.85 4.05 -7.05
CA LEU A 122 -2.63 2.82 -7.07
C LEU A 122 -3.52 2.69 -5.83
N GLN A 123 -4.72 2.17 -6.04
CA GLN A 123 -5.63 1.79 -4.96
C GLN A 123 -5.15 0.54 -4.21
N THR A 124 -5.79 0.24 -3.08
CA THR A 124 -5.51 -0.97 -2.29
C THR A 124 -5.69 -2.22 -3.15
N GLN A 125 -4.72 -3.12 -3.08
CA GLN A 125 -4.74 -4.40 -3.76
C GLN A 125 -5.36 -5.50 -2.88
N PRO A 126 -6.03 -6.51 -3.47
CA PRO A 126 -6.60 -7.62 -2.69
C PRO A 126 -5.58 -8.31 -1.78
N ASP A 127 -4.36 -8.56 -2.28
CA ASP A 127 -3.28 -9.23 -1.54
C ASP A 127 -2.83 -8.44 -0.30
N GLN A 128 -2.93 -7.10 -0.33
CA GLN A 128 -2.64 -6.24 0.83
C GLN A 128 -3.70 -6.47 1.93
N ILE A 129 -4.98 -6.52 1.55
CA ILE A 129 -6.08 -6.81 2.49
C ILE A 129 -5.96 -8.23 3.04
N GLU A 130 -5.69 -9.21 2.18
CA GLU A 130 -5.45 -10.60 2.61
C GLU A 130 -4.31 -10.66 3.63
N SER A 131 -3.20 -9.96 3.40
CA SER A 131 -2.05 -9.95 4.30
C SER A 131 -2.41 -9.38 5.68
N VAL A 132 -3.10 -8.23 5.71
CA VAL A 132 -3.54 -7.59 6.98
C VAL A 132 -4.51 -8.50 7.73
N LEU A 133 -5.48 -9.10 7.03
CA LEU A 133 -6.45 -9.99 7.65
C LEU A 133 -5.82 -11.31 8.11
N SER A 134 -4.81 -11.81 7.40
CA SER A 134 -4.06 -13.00 7.80
C SER A 134 -3.28 -12.75 9.10
N ILE A 135 -2.62 -11.59 9.21
CA ILE A 135 -1.98 -11.16 10.46
C ILE A 135 -2.99 -11.12 11.60
N TYR A 136 -4.16 -10.53 11.37
CA TYR A 136 -5.25 -10.50 12.35
C TYR A 136 -5.71 -11.91 12.76
N LYS A 137 -5.83 -12.85 11.82
CA LYS A 137 -6.23 -14.24 12.08
C LYS A 137 -5.20 -15.04 12.88
N LEU A 138 -3.93 -14.66 12.81
CA LEU A 138 -2.83 -15.27 13.56
C LEU A 138 -2.69 -14.74 15.00
N LEU A 139 -3.43 -13.69 15.37
CA LEU A 139 -3.42 -13.19 16.74
C LEU A 139 -4.04 -14.20 17.70
N LYS A 140 -3.51 -14.23 18.93
CA LYS A 140 -4.13 -14.99 20.03
C LYS A 140 -5.58 -14.51 20.24
N PRO A 141 -6.52 -15.40 20.61
CA PRO A 141 -7.94 -15.05 20.73
C PRO A 141 -8.25 -13.83 21.60
N ASP A 142 -7.53 -13.66 22.71
CA ASP A 142 -7.64 -12.53 23.64
C ASP A 142 -7.23 -11.18 23.02
N LYS A 143 -6.25 -11.19 22.12
CA LYS A 143 -5.83 -9.99 21.38
C LYS A 143 -6.73 -9.74 20.19
N GLN A 144 -7.12 -10.82 19.51
CA GLN A 144 -7.97 -10.76 18.33
C GLN A 144 -9.33 -10.15 18.67
N SER A 145 -9.95 -10.55 19.79
CA SER A 145 -11.28 -10.07 20.20
C SER A 145 -11.34 -8.59 20.57
N ARG A 146 -10.20 -7.94 20.82
CA ARG A 146 -10.12 -6.50 21.12
C ARG A 146 -9.67 -5.63 19.95
N LEU A 147 -8.98 -6.22 18.97
CA LEU A 147 -8.38 -5.46 17.88
C LEU A 147 -9.41 -5.13 16.79
N SER A 148 -9.58 -3.83 16.54
CA SER A 148 -10.22 -3.33 15.32
C SER A 148 -9.19 -2.88 14.29
N ILE A 149 -9.55 -3.00 13.02
CA ILE A 149 -8.71 -2.64 11.87
C ILE A 149 -9.52 -1.74 10.96
N LEU A 150 -9.01 -0.54 10.73
CA LEU A 150 -9.55 0.48 9.86
C LEU A 150 -8.61 0.67 8.66
N LEU A 151 -9.12 0.56 7.43
CA LEU A 151 -8.39 0.95 6.22
C LEU A 151 -8.61 2.44 5.98
N LEU A 152 -7.52 3.21 5.84
CA LEU A 152 -7.59 4.57 5.31
C LEU A 152 -7.79 4.52 3.78
N ASP A 153 -8.97 4.91 3.32
CA ASP A 153 -9.40 5.09 1.94
C ASP A 153 -9.04 6.52 1.46
N TYR A 154 -7.75 6.86 1.49
CA TYR A 154 -7.25 8.18 1.11
C TYR A 154 -7.31 8.39 -0.40
N LYS A 155 -7.41 9.66 -0.81
CA LYS A 155 -7.45 10.04 -2.23
C LYS A 155 -6.08 9.94 -2.88
N LEU A 156 -6.02 9.54 -4.14
CA LEU A 156 -4.76 9.33 -4.85
C LEU A 156 -4.31 10.57 -5.64
N ALA A 157 -3.00 10.75 -5.75
CA ALA A 157 -2.38 11.77 -6.59
C ALA A 157 -2.75 11.58 -8.06
N SER A 158 -2.86 10.34 -8.54
CA SER A 158 -3.33 10.02 -9.90
C SER A 158 -4.75 10.53 -10.16
N TYR A 159 -5.59 10.65 -9.12
CA TYR A 159 -6.93 11.23 -9.19
C TYR A 159 -6.97 12.75 -9.02
N GLY A 160 -5.83 13.44 -9.11
CA GLY A 160 -5.75 14.90 -8.98
C GLY A 160 -5.73 15.40 -7.54
N TYR A 161 -5.41 14.53 -6.58
CA TYR A 161 -5.28 14.90 -5.16
C TYR A 161 -3.81 14.80 -4.72
N PRO A 162 -2.96 15.80 -5.01
CA PRO A 162 -1.57 15.78 -4.58
C PRO A 162 -1.45 15.94 -3.06
N PHE A 163 -0.23 15.77 -2.55
CA PHE A 163 0.11 16.20 -1.20
C PHE A 163 -0.34 17.67 -0.99
N PRO A 164 -0.95 18.03 0.15
CA PRO A 164 -1.09 17.27 1.40
C PRO A 164 -2.45 16.56 1.60
N ALA A 165 -3.18 16.21 0.53
CA ALA A 165 -4.54 15.64 0.67
C ALA A 165 -4.59 14.42 1.60
N GLN A 166 -3.66 13.49 1.44
CA GLN A 166 -3.64 12.21 2.16
C GLN A 166 -3.36 12.38 3.65
N ILE A 167 -2.41 13.25 3.99
CA ILE A 167 -2.06 13.52 5.38
C ILE A 167 -3.20 14.25 6.11
N ASN A 168 -3.92 15.13 5.40
CA ASN A 168 -5.11 15.79 5.93
C ASN A 168 -6.24 14.78 6.19
N GLN A 169 -6.48 13.86 5.25
CA GLN A 169 -7.50 12.83 5.40
C GLN A 169 -7.20 11.86 6.55
N LEU A 170 -5.94 11.44 6.70
CA LEU A 170 -5.51 10.69 7.87
C LEU A 170 -5.72 11.49 9.15
N HIS A 171 -5.39 12.79 9.15
CA HIS A 171 -5.58 13.64 10.32
C HIS A 171 -7.03 13.74 10.75
N GLU A 172 -7.96 13.93 9.80
CA GLU A 172 -9.39 13.98 10.05
C GLU A 172 -9.91 12.68 10.70
N THR A 173 -9.57 11.53 10.12
CA THR A 173 -9.93 10.22 10.68
C THR A 173 -9.34 10.04 12.08
N TYR A 174 -8.06 10.40 12.26
CA TYR A 174 -7.37 10.25 13.52
C TYR A 174 -7.98 11.09 14.64
N LEU A 175 -8.31 12.36 14.38
CA LEU A 175 -8.97 13.23 15.35
C LEU A 175 -10.39 12.74 15.68
N SER A 176 -11.11 12.19 14.71
CA SER A 176 -12.42 11.59 14.98
C SER A 176 -12.29 10.44 16.00
N LEU A 177 -11.31 9.55 15.80
CA LEU A 177 -11.08 8.43 16.71
C LEU A 177 -10.57 8.90 18.09
N VAL A 178 -9.61 9.80 18.14
CA VAL A 178 -8.94 10.18 19.40
C VAL A 178 -9.73 11.23 20.17
N THR A 179 -10.10 12.33 19.51
CA THR A 179 -10.70 13.49 20.18
C THR A 179 -12.20 13.34 20.34
N ASN A 180 -12.90 12.88 19.30
CA ASN A 180 -14.37 12.82 19.34
C ASN A 180 -14.87 11.55 20.05
N GLU A 181 -14.21 10.40 19.81
CA GLU A 181 -14.58 9.11 20.41
C GLU A 181 -13.76 8.74 21.65
N GLY A 182 -12.69 9.49 21.96
CA GLY A 182 -11.88 9.27 23.16
C GLY A 182 -10.99 8.03 23.11
N ASN A 183 -10.70 7.46 21.93
CA ASN A 183 -9.83 6.28 21.83
C ASN A 183 -8.38 6.66 22.22
N THR A 184 -7.77 5.82 23.06
CA THR A 184 -6.44 6.08 23.65
C THR A 184 -5.35 5.16 23.11
N ASN A 185 -5.70 4.20 22.25
CA ASN A 185 -4.78 3.18 21.75
C ASN A 185 -4.88 3.02 20.23
N ILE A 186 -4.22 3.93 19.51
CA ILE A 186 -4.15 3.89 18.04
C ILE A 186 -2.83 3.28 17.61
N ILE A 187 -2.86 2.39 16.62
CA ILE A 187 -1.71 1.79 15.96
C ILE A 187 -1.74 2.24 14.50
N LEU A 188 -0.62 2.71 13.97
CA LEU A 188 -0.48 2.94 12.54
C LEU A 188 0.25 1.77 11.91
N MET A 189 -0.26 1.28 10.78
CA MET A 189 0.39 0.27 9.97
C MET A 189 0.40 0.74 8.52
N GLY A 190 1.54 0.72 7.85
CA GLY A 190 1.58 1.07 6.43
C GLY A 190 2.69 0.36 5.66
N ASP A 191 2.38 0.04 4.40
CA ASP A 191 3.33 -0.52 3.45
C ASP A 191 3.74 0.51 2.40
N SER A 192 5.01 0.52 1.98
CA SER A 192 5.51 1.40 0.92
C SER A 192 5.11 2.88 1.13
N ALA A 193 4.30 3.46 0.24
CA ALA A 193 3.77 4.82 0.35
C ALA A 193 2.90 5.04 1.60
N GLY A 194 2.16 4.04 2.07
CA GLY A 194 1.42 4.13 3.33
C GLY A 194 2.33 4.16 4.56
N GLY A 195 3.49 3.50 4.47
CA GLY A 195 4.56 3.63 5.47
C GLY A 195 5.18 5.03 5.48
N ASN A 196 5.40 5.61 4.29
CA ASN A 196 5.81 7.01 4.14
C ASN A 196 4.80 7.97 4.79
N LEU A 197 3.50 7.80 4.49
CA LEU A 197 2.44 8.60 5.07
C LEU A 197 2.38 8.46 6.59
N SER A 198 2.52 7.25 7.12
CA SER A 198 2.53 7.00 8.56
C SER A 198 3.65 7.76 9.27
N LEU A 199 4.87 7.73 8.71
CA LEU A 199 6.02 8.46 9.23
C LEU A 199 5.85 9.98 9.10
N GLY A 200 5.41 10.45 7.94
CA GLY A 200 5.12 11.86 7.70
C GLY A 200 4.06 12.40 8.66
N TYR A 201 3.04 11.59 8.97
CA TYR A 201 2.00 11.94 9.92
C TYR A 201 2.50 12.06 11.36
N LEU A 202 3.40 11.19 11.81
CA LEU A 202 4.03 11.34 13.13
C LEU A 202 4.85 12.63 13.23
N GLN A 203 5.58 12.99 12.17
CA GLN A 203 6.29 14.27 12.12
C GLN A 203 5.33 15.46 12.12
N PHE A 204 4.22 15.36 11.38
CA PHE A 204 3.16 16.36 11.39
C PHE A 204 2.56 16.55 12.78
N LEU A 205 2.18 15.46 13.47
CA LEU A 205 1.67 15.50 14.84
C LEU A 205 2.67 16.17 15.81
N LYS A 206 3.95 15.81 15.71
CA LYS A 206 5.01 16.43 16.50
C LYS A 206 5.13 17.93 16.24
N LYS A 207 4.90 18.38 15.01
CA LYS A 207 4.99 19.80 14.62
C LYS A 207 3.77 20.60 15.06
N VAL A 208 2.56 20.05 14.92
CA VAL A 208 1.33 20.76 15.26
C VAL A 208 1.06 20.80 16.76
N GLN A 209 1.69 19.93 17.55
CA GLN A 209 1.58 19.85 19.02
C GLN A 209 0.17 20.16 19.59
N PRO A 210 -0.89 19.49 19.09
CA PRO A 210 -2.21 19.72 19.64
C PRO A 210 -2.20 19.35 21.13
N HIS A 211 -2.73 20.24 21.96
CA HIS A 211 -2.81 20.00 23.40
C HIS A 211 -3.59 18.71 23.65
N ASN A 212 -3.05 17.84 24.51
CA ASN A 212 -3.67 16.57 24.92
C ASN A 212 -3.96 15.56 23.80
N ILE A 213 -3.20 15.56 22.69
CA ILE A 213 -3.37 14.51 21.68
C ILE A 213 -2.78 13.18 22.16
N VAL A 214 -3.56 12.11 22.00
CA VAL A 214 -3.05 10.75 22.12
C VAL A 214 -2.20 10.46 20.88
N TYR A 215 -0.92 10.16 21.07
CA TYR A 215 -0.04 9.72 19.98
C TYR A 215 -0.26 8.23 19.65
N PRO A 216 0.04 7.78 18.42
CA PRO A 216 -0.02 6.37 18.10
C PRO A 216 0.87 5.56 19.04
N SER A 217 0.30 4.51 19.65
CA SER A 217 1.00 3.67 20.63
C SER A 217 2.04 2.76 19.98
N LYS A 218 1.86 2.44 18.68
CA LYS A 218 2.75 1.59 17.88
C LYS A 218 2.73 2.01 16.42
N LEU A 219 3.83 1.72 15.75
CA LEU A 219 4.01 1.90 14.31
C LEU A 219 4.50 0.59 13.70
N VAL A 220 3.83 0.13 12.65
CA VAL A 220 4.20 -1.08 11.89
C VAL A 220 4.48 -0.66 10.45
N LEU A 221 5.74 -0.81 10.00
CA LEU A 221 6.17 -0.38 8.66
C LEU A 221 6.60 -1.58 7.84
N ILE A 222 6.00 -1.74 6.66
CA ILE A 222 6.35 -2.80 5.71
C ILE A 222 7.04 -2.16 4.50
N SER A 223 8.36 -2.32 4.39
CA SER A 223 9.16 -1.74 3.30
C SER A 223 8.81 -0.27 3.03
N PRO A 224 8.90 0.62 4.04
CA PRO A 224 8.40 2.00 3.92
C PRO A 224 9.20 2.80 2.90
N TRP A 225 8.52 3.65 2.14
CA TRP A 225 9.15 4.50 1.13
C TRP A 225 9.75 5.75 1.79
N VAL A 226 10.93 5.61 2.40
CA VAL A 226 11.53 6.66 3.27
C VAL A 226 12.47 7.61 2.55
N LYS A 227 13.18 7.14 1.51
CA LYS A 227 14.08 7.95 0.69
C LYS A 227 13.61 7.87 -0.76
N LEU A 228 13.13 8.99 -1.29
CA LEU A 228 12.51 9.09 -2.61
C LEU A 228 13.56 9.14 -3.72
N LEU A 229 14.57 9.99 -3.51
CA LEU A 229 15.65 10.24 -4.46
C LEU A 229 16.97 9.81 -3.78
N PRO A 230 17.82 9.00 -4.43
CA PRO A 230 19.17 8.76 -3.99
C PRO A 230 19.97 10.05 -4.12
N GLU A 231 20.89 10.28 -3.18
CA GLU A 231 21.95 11.25 -3.37
C GLU A 231 23.02 10.63 -4.27
N LEU A 232 23.88 11.45 -4.89
CA LEU A 232 24.91 10.97 -5.83
C LEU A 232 25.85 9.93 -5.19
N ASP A 233 26.13 10.08 -3.90
CA ASP A 233 26.96 9.16 -3.12
C ASP A 233 26.27 7.81 -2.82
N ALA A 234 24.95 7.73 -2.94
CA ALA A 234 24.20 6.48 -2.81
C ALA A 234 24.25 5.64 -4.11
N MET A 235 24.71 6.23 -5.23
CA MET A 235 24.80 5.60 -6.55
C MET A 235 26.22 5.08 -6.87
N VAL A 236 27.00 4.71 -5.85
CA VAL A 236 28.33 4.10 -6.00
C VAL A 236 28.38 2.68 -5.40
N PRO A 237 29.29 1.80 -5.84
CA PRO A 237 29.42 0.44 -5.32
C PRO A 237 29.49 0.38 -3.79
N GLY A 238 28.80 -0.60 -3.20
CA GLY A 238 28.68 -0.77 -1.74
C GLY A 238 27.45 -0.09 -1.12
N ASN A 239 26.70 0.69 -1.91
CA ASN A 239 25.43 1.29 -1.47
C ASN A 239 24.23 0.54 -2.05
N SER A 240 23.13 0.50 -1.30
CA SER A 240 21.97 -0.31 -1.67
C SER A 240 21.30 0.11 -2.98
N PHE A 241 21.28 1.41 -3.30
CA PHE A 241 20.71 1.92 -4.55
C PHE A 241 21.51 1.46 -5.79
N TYR A 242 22.84 1.38 -5.67
CA TYR A 242 23.71 0.86 -6.73
C TYR A 242 23.65 -0.67 -6.79
N ASP A 243 23.98 -1.34 -5.67
CA ASP A 243 24.19 -2.80 -5.63
C ASP A 243 22.92 -3.62 -5.92
N ASN A 244 21.74 -3.04 -5.68
CA ASN A 244 20.45 -3.71 -5.92
C ASN A 244 19.67 -3.17 -7.12
N SER A 245 20.17 -2.15 -7.83
CA SER A 245 19.50 -1.51 -8.97
C SER A 245 18.92 -2.52 -10.00
N ASP A 246 19.70 -3.52 -10.38
CA ASP A 246 19.31 -4.55 -11.35
C ASP A 246 18.29 -5.56 -10.80
N ARG A 247 18.15 -5.65 -9.48
CA ARG A 247 17.35 -6.66 -8.79
C ARG A 247 16.06 -6.08 -8.23
N ASP A 248 16.05 -4.78 -7.95
CA ASP A 248 14.94 -4.10 -7.31
C ASP A 248 13.66 -4.23 -8.13
N MET A 249 12.56 -4.31 -7.39
CA MET A 249 11.23 -4.36 -8.00
C MET A 249 10.91 -3.06 -8.72
N ILE A 250 11.36 -1.96 -8.14
CA ILE A 250 11.17 -0.60 -8.59
C ILE A 250 12.53 0.08 -8.42
N ALA A 251 13.23 0.32 -9.52
CA ALA A 251 14.51 1.03 -9.50
C ALA A 251 14.29 2.54 -9.54
N TYR A 252 15.20 3.31 -8.95
CA TYR A 252 15.15 4.78 -8.98
C TYR A 252 15.01 5.33 -10.41
N SER A 253 15.75 4.77 -11.36
CA SER A 253 15.74 5.17 -12.78
C SER A 253 14.38 5.06 -13.47
N GLN A 254 13.42 4.34 -12.89
CA GLN A 254 12.04 4.27 -13.41
C GLN A 254 11.25 5.56 -13.14
N PHE A 255 11.71 6.39 -12.20
CA PHE A 255 11.09 7.65 -11.82
C PHE A 255 11.91 8.88 -12.21
N ASP A 256 13.09 8.70 -12.79
CA ASP A 256 13.83 9.79 -13.41
C ASP A 256 13.04 10.29 -14.62
N ASP A 257 12.81 11.60 -14.68
CA ASP A 257 12.28 12.22 -15.90
C ASP A 257 13.40 12.14 -16.95
N PRO A 258 13.19 11.50 -18.12
CA PRO A 258 14.22 11.40 -19.16
C PRO A 258 14.65 12.77 -19.73
N LYS A 259 14.04 13.87 -19.26
CA LYS A 259 14.39 15.25 -19.61
C LYS A 259 15.39 15.92 -18.65
N ASN A 260 15.83 15.24 -17.58
CA ASN A 260 16.87 15.72 -16.67
C ASN A 260 18.10 14.82 -16.71
#